data_AF-A0A9E5WUU6-F1
#
_entry.id   AF-A0A9E5WUU6-F1
#
_cell.length_a   1.000
_cell.length_b   1.000
_cell.length_c   1.000
_cell.angle_alpha   90.00
_cell.angle_beta   90.00
_cell.angle_gamma   90.00
#
_symmetry.space_group_name_H-M   'P 1'
#
loop_
_entity.id
_entity.type
_entity.pdbx_description
1 polymer ?
#
loop_
_entity_poly.entity_id
_entity_poly.type
_entity_poly.pdbx_seq_one_letter_code
_entity_poly.pdbx_strand_id
1 'polypeptide(L)'
;MSKRFRFRRGFTLIELLVVIAIIAILIALLLPAVQQAREAARRTQCRNNLKQIGLALHNYHDVYGVFPPALINSGRQGDRNTNGPVLNATAWIMLLPYVDQAPLYEQYNSNLASNPSCPSVGWLPQCPGIAGTGWDNQA
;
A
#
# COMPACT_ATOMS: atom_id res chain seq x y z
N MET A 1 -68.83 11.93 24.62
CA MET A 1 -67.46 12.08 24.05
C MET A 1 -67.36 11.22 22.77
N SER A 2 -67.55 11.83 21.60
CA SER A 2 -67.54 11.13 20.31
C SER A 2 -66.10 11.02 19.79
N LYS A 3 -65.53 9.80 19.81
CA LYS A 3 -64.21 9.53 19.21
C LYS A 3 -64.39 9.32 17.70
N ARG A 4 -64.09 10.35 16.91
CA ARG A 4 -64.02 10.24 15.45
C ARG A 4 -62.85 9.32 15.07
N PHE A 5 -63.14 8.14 14.52
CA PHE A 5 -62.13 7.29 13.89
C PHE A 5 -61.60 7.99 12.64
N ARG A 6 -60.35 8.47 12.70
CA ARG A 6 -59.62 8.94 11.52
C ARG A 6 -59.33 7.72 10.65
N PHE A 7 -60.06 7.57 9.55
CA PHE A 7 -59.69 6.65 8.47
C PHE A 7 -58.29 7.03 7.96
N ARG A 8 -57.28 6.29 8.37
CA ARG A 8 -55.97 6.34 7.73
C ARG A 8 -56.15 5.71 6.35
N ARG A 9 -55.86 6.46 5.28
CA ARG A 9 -55.78 5.91 3.92
C ARG A 9 -54.71 4.82 3.93
N GLY A 10 -55.13 3.56 3.84
CA GLY A 10 -54.23 2.43 3.68
C GLY A 10 -53.62 2.47 2.29
N PHE A 11 -52.31 2.25 2.21
CA PHE A 11 -51.59 2.10 0.95
C PHE A 11 -52.20 0.92 0.20
N THR A 12 -52.59 1.11 -1.05
CA THR A 12 -53.06 -0.02 -1.86
C THR A 12 -51.86 -0.94 -2.14
N LEU A 13 -52.06 -2.26 -2.10
CA LEU A 13 -51.00 -3.23 -2.46
C LEU A 13 -50.36 -2.91 -3.84
N ILE A 14 -51.17 -2.33 -4.73
CA ILE A 14 -50.78 -1.91 -6.08
C ILE A 14 -49.79 -0.73 -6.05
N GLU A 15 -50.03 0.29 -5.23
CA GLU A 15 -49.09 1.42 -5.08
C GLU A 15 -47.72 0.93 -4.57
N LEU A 16 -47.69 -0.04 -3.65
CA LEU A 16 -46.44 -0.58 -3.13
C LEU A 16 -45.70 -1.41 -4.20
N LEU A 17 -46.45 -2.20 -4.98
CA LEU A 17 -45.93 -3.08 -6.01
C LEU A 17 -45.27 -2.30 -7.15
N VAL A 18 -45.87 -1.18 -7.57
CA VAL A 18 -45.28 -0.30 -8.60
C VAL A 18 -43.93 0.26 -8.13
N VAL A 19 -43.83 0.69 -6.87
CA VAL A 19 -42.59 1.31 -6.36
C VAL A 19 -41.44 0.30 -6.35
N ILE A 20 -41.68 -0.92 -5.87
CA ILE A 20 -40.64 -1.96 -5.88
C ILE A 20 -40.26 -2.36 -7.31
N ALA A 21 -41.20 -2.36 -8.25
CA ALA A 21 -40.93 -2.67 -9.66
C ALA A 21 -40.03 -1.61 -10.31
N ILE A 22 -40.28 -0.32 -10.05
CA ILE A 22 -39.44 0.77 -10.54
C ILE A 22 -38.03 0.66 -9.94
N ILE A 23 -37.90 0.42 -8.63
CA ILE A 23 -36.59 0.26 -7.97
C ILE A 23 -35.82 -0.93 -8.55
N ALA A 24 -36.49 -2.06 -8.79
CA ALA A 24 -35.86 -3.25 -9.38
C ALA A 24 -35.32 -2.98 -10.79
N ILE A 25 -36.07 -2.24 -11.63
CA ILE A 25 -35.63 -1.85 -12.99
C ILE A 25 -34.40 -0.92 -12.89
N LEU A 26 -34.44 0.07 -12.00
CA LEU A 26 -33.31 1.00 -11.81
C LEU A 26 -32.04 0.25 -11.38
N ILE A 27 -32.14 -0.68 -10.44
CA ILE A 27 -30.98 -1.47 -9.97
C ILE A 27 -30.48 -2.43 -11.06
N ALA A 28 -31.39 -3.06 -11.82
CA ALA A 28 -31.03 -3.98 -12.91
C ALA A 28 -30.21 -3.29 -14.01
N LEU A 29 -30.49 -2.02 -14.29
CA LEU A 29 -29.72 -1.22 -15.26
C LEU A 29 -28.36 -0.76 -14.70
N LEU A 30 -28.24 -0.62 -13.37
CA LEU A 30 -27.02 -0.17 -12.71
C LEU A 30 -26.00 -1.29 -12.46
N LEU A 31 -26.45 -2.51 -12.15
CA LEU A 31 -25.59 -3.67 -11.84
C LEU A 31 -24.49 -3.97 -12.88
N PRO A 32 -24.78 -4.07 -14.19
CA PRO A 32 -23.74 -4.34 -15.20
C PRO A 32 -22.78 -3.15 -15.39
N ALA A 33 -23.26 -1.91 -15.24
CA ALA A 33 -22.44 -0.71 -15.38
C ALA A 33 -21.44 -0.54 -14.22
N VAL A 34 -21.80 -0.97 -13.00
CA VAL A 34 -20.94 -0.86 -11.81
C VAL A 34 -19.67 -1.71 -11.93
N GLN A 35 -19.72 -2.86 -12.62
CA GLN A 35 -18.55 -3.72 -12.79
C GLN A 35 -17.53 -3.11 -13.77
N GLN A 36 -18.01 -2.56 -14.89
CA GLN A 36 -17.18 -1.82 -15.84
C GLN A 36 -16.55 -0.59 -15.18
N ALA A 37 -17.32 0.14 -14.36
CA ALA A 37 -16.81 1.28 -13.61
C ALA A 37 -15.74 0.87 -12.58
N ARG A 38 -15.93 -0.25 -11.86
CA ARG A 38 -14.93 -0.78 -10.92
C ARG A 38 -13.65 -1.20 -11.62
N GLU A 39 -13.75 -1.84 -12.77
CA GLU A 39 -12.58 -2.25 -13.56
C GLU A 39 -11.83 -1.04 -14.14
N ALA A 40 -12.54 -0.06 -14.66
CA ALA A 40 -11.96 1.20 -15.10
C ALA A 40 -11.29 1.97 -13.94
N ALA A 41 -11.89 1.96 -12.74
CA ALA A 41 -11.31 2.55 -11.55
C ALA A 41 -10.02 1.84 -11.11
N ARG A 42 -10.00 0.50 -11.10
CA ARG A 42 -8.77 -0.29 -10.79
C ARG A 42 -7.65 0.00 -11.79
N ARG A 43 -7.97 0.05 -13.08
CA ARG A 43 -6.99 0.39 -14.14
C ARG A 43 -6.46 1.82 -13.97
N THR A 44 -7.35 2.78 -13.68
CA THR A 44 -6.98 4.18 -13.47
C THR A 44 -6.11 4.35 -12.23
N GLN A 45 -6.45 3.67 -11.13
CA GLN A 45 -5.65 3.66 -9.90
C GLN A 45 -4.26 3.08 -10.14
N CYS A 46 -4.15 1.91 -10.79
CA CYS A 46 -2.85 1.33 -11.15
C CYS A 46 -2.00 2.29 -12.00
N ARG A 47 -2.61 2.90 -13.03
CA ARG A 47 -1.93 3.90 -13.88
C ARG A 47 -1.46 5.10 -13.07
N ASN A 48 -2.25 5.57 -12.12
CA ASN A 48 -1.89 6.71 -11.28
C ASN A 48 -0.77 6.35 -10.29
N ASN A 49 -0.78 5.15 -9.72
CA ASN A 49 0.30 4.67 -8.86
C ASN A 49 1.63 4.59 -9.63
N LEU A 50 1.61 4.04 -10.85
CA LEU A 50 2.81 3.99 -11.71
C LEU A 50 3.30 5.40 -12.08
N LYS A 51 2.39 6.34 -12.34
CA LYS A 51 2.73 7.75 -12.57
C LYS A 51 3.40 8.38 -11.35
N GLN A 52 2.90 8.11 -10.13
CA GLN A 52 3.51 8.62 -8.89
C GLN A 52 4.93 8.09 -8.72
N ILE A 53 5.16 6.80 -8.97
CA ILE A 53 6.51 6.20 -8.91
C ILE A 53 7.44 6.81 -9.96
N GLY A 54 6.95 6.99 -11.20
CA GLY A 54 7.73 7.64 -12.26
C GLY A 54 8.10 9.07 -11.92
N LEU A 55 7.17 9.83 -11.34
CA LEU A 55 7.42 11.19 -10.88
C LEU A 55 8.46 11.21 -9.75
N ALA A 56 8.36 10.28 -8.80
CA ALA A 56 9.32 10.13 -7.71
C ALA A 56 10.74 9.81 -8.22
N LEU A 57 10.87 8.95 -9.24
CA LEU A 57 12.14 8.64 -9.88
C LEU A 57 12.77 9.87 -10.55
N HIS A 58 11.97 10.66 -11.27
CA HIS A 58 12.45 11.90 -11.88
C HIS A 58 12.84 12.94 -10.83
N ASN A 59 12.05 13.12 -9.77
CA ASN A 59 12.40 14.02 -8.67
C ASN A 59 13.72 13.61 -7.98
N TYR A 60 13.96 12.31 -7.81
CA TYR A 60 15.26 11.82 -7.29
C TYR A 60 16.39 12.16 -8.26
N HIS A 61 16.20 11.91 -9.55
CA HIS A 61 17.19 12.22 -10.58
C HIS A 61 17.50 13.73 -10.66
N ASP A 62 16.51 14.60 -10.50
CA ASP A 62 16.70 16.05 -10.52
C ASP A 62 17.55 16.55 -9.34
N VAL A 63 17.49 15.88 -8.18
CA VAL A 63 18.27 16.23 -6.99
C VAL A 63 19.67 15.62 -7.00
N TYR A 64 19.79 14.34 -7.37
CA TYR A 64 21.04 13.57 -7.25
C TYR A 64 21.80 13.39 -8.58
N GLY A 65 21.20 13.77 -9.71
CA GLY A 65 21.79 13.64 -11.06
C GLY A 65 21.95 12.20 -11.55
N VAL A 66 21.36 11.23 -10.84
CA VAL A 66 21.44 9.79 -11.13
C VAL A 66 20.15 9.11 -10.70
N PHE A 67 19.77 8.02 -11.34
CA PHE A 67 18.67 7.18 -10.88
C PHE A 67 19.06 6.39 -9.62
N PRO A 68 18.09 6.05 -8.75
CA PRO A 68 18.40 5.38 -7.50
C PRO A 68 19.01 4.00 -7.77
N PRO A 69 20.12 3.64 -7.10
CA PRO A 69 20.76 2.35 -7.27
C PRO A 69 19.87 1.21 -6.79
N ALA A 70 19.82 0.10 -7.54
CA ALA A 70 19.00 -1.05 -7.18
C ALA A 70 19.31 -1.58 -5.78
N LEU A 71 20.61 -1.64 -5.44
CA LEU A 71 21.11 -1.96 -4.11
C LEU A 71 22.32 -1.09 -3.75
N ILE A 72 22.42 -0.72 -2.48
CA ILE A 72 23.57 -0.01 -1.90
C ILE A 72 24.32 -0.97 -1.00
N ASN A 73 25.64 -1.06 -1.21
CA ASN A 73 26.55 -1.87 -0.42
C ASN A 73 26.03 -3.31 -0.26
N SER A 74 25.66 -3.91 -1.40
CA SER A 74 25.15 -5.28 -1.47
C SER A 74 26.26 -6.27 -1.19
N GLY A 75 26.02 -7.21 -0.30
CA GLY A 75 27.00 -8.23 0.03
C GLY A 75 26.47 -9.21 1.05
N ARG A 76 27.32 -10.17 1.43
CA ARG A 76 27.05 -11.08 2.54
C ARG A 76 27.75 -10.54 3.79
N GLN A 77 26.99 -10.43 4.87
CA GLN A 77 27.55 -9.99 6.15
C GLN A 77 28.64 -11.00 6.59
N GLY A 78 29.87 -10.51 6.78
CA GLY A 78 31.04 -11.34 7.09
C GLY A 78 31.99 -11.64 5.92
N ASP A 79 31.65 -11.23 4.69
CA ASP A 79 32.60 -11.32 3.57
C ASP A 79 33.73 -10.29 3.72
N ARG A 80 34.96 -10.80 3.89
CA ARG A 80 36.20 -9.99 4.02
C ARG A 80 36.57 -9.20 2.75
N ASN A 81 35.84 -9.40 1.66
CA ASN A 81 36.03 -8.71 0.38
C ASN A 81 35.17 -7.45 0.22
N THR A 82 34.38 -7.07 1.24
CA THR A 82 33.59 -5.83 1.22
C THR A 82 34.32 -4.70 1.94
N ASN A 83 34.52 -3.57 1.26
CA ASN A 83 35.17 -2.37 1.81
C ASN A 83 34.18 -1.52 2.64
N GLY A 84 33.46 -2.14 3.59
CA GLY A 84 32.52 -1.42 4.45
C GLY A 84 31.37 -2.28 4.99
N PRO A 85 30.48 -1.70 5.83
CA PRO A 85 29.33 -2.42 6.38
C PRO A 85 28.36 -2.80 5.25
N VAL A 86 27.98 -4.08 5.18
CA VAL A 86 26.96 -4.58 4.26
C VAL A 86 25.60 -4.00 4.66
N LEU A 87 25.00 -3.19 3.80
CA LEU A 87 23.73 -2.50 4.09
C LEU A 87 22.54 -3.12 3.36
N ASN A 88 22.75 -3.68 2.16
CA ASN A 88 21.69 -4.24 1.31
C ASN A 88 20.49 -3.27 1.09
N ALA A 89 20.68 -1.96 1.24
CA ALA A 89 19.60 -0.98 1.14
C ALA A 89 19.10 -0.89 -0.30
N THR A 90 17.78 -0.87 -0.49
CA THR A 90 17.16 -0.86 -1.81
C THR A 90 16.85 0.56 -2.30
N ALA A 91 16.77 0.73 -3.62
CA ALA A 91 16.31 1.96 -4.26
C ALA A 91 15.00 2.52 -3.67
N TRP A 92 14.12 1.63 -3.20
CA TRP A 92 12.83 2.00 -2.63
C TRP A 92 12.93 2.90 -1.42
N ILE A 93 13.94 2.68 -0.56
CA ILE A 93 14.13 3.46 0.65
C ILE A 93 14.46 4.92 0.30
N MET A 94 15.27 5.13 -0.73
CA MET A 94 15.61 6.47 -1.24
C MET A 94 14.44 7.19 -1.91
N LEU A 95 13.46 6.43 -2.42
CA LEU A 95 12.28 6.97 -3.07
C LEU A 95 11.15 7.33 -2.09
N LEU A 96 11.18 6.81 -0.85
CA LEU A 96 10.20 7.09 0.20
C LEU A 96 9.82 8.57 0.37
N PRO A 97 10.77 9.53 0.50
CA PRO A 97 10.41 10.93 0.64
C PRO A 97 9.68 11.51 -0.59
N TYR A 98 9.89 10.93 -1.77
CA TYR A 98 9.27 11.38 -3.03
C TYR A 98 7.92 10.71 -3.32
N VAL A 99 7.52 9.70 -2.55
CA VAL A 99 6.20 9.05 -2.61
C VAL A 99 5.33 9.39 -1.39
N ASP A 100 5.56 10.56 -0.79
CA ASP A 100 4.88 11.05 0.42
C ASP A 100 5.03 10.13 1.66
N GLN A 101 6.11 9.34 1.71
CA GLN A 101 6.44 8.47 2.84
C GLN A 101 7.66 8.98 3.64
N ALA A 102 7.76 10.30 3.81
CA ALA A 102 8.82 10.93 4.60
C ALA A 102 8.94 10.39 6.05
N PRO A 103 7.84 10.14 6.80
CA PRO A 103 7.95 9.62 8.16
C PRO A 103 8.57 8.22 8.24
N LEU A 104 8.44 7.41 7.19
CA LEU A 104 9.08 6.10 7.10
C LEU A 104 10.57 6.22 6.77
N TYR A 105 10.94 7.22 5.97
CA TYR A 105 12.34 7.52 5.69
C TYR A 105 13.09 7.99 6.94
N GLU A 106 12.49 8.82 7.77
CA GLU A 106 13.10 9.31 9.02
C GLU A 106 13.33 8.20 10.06
N GLN A 107 12.50 7.17 10.06
CA GLN A 107 12.64 6.00 10.93
C GLN A 107 13.71 5.01 10.43
N TYR A 108 14.16 5.16 9.18
CA TYR A 108 15.12 4.24 8.59
C TYR A 108 16.56 4.53 9.07
N ASN A 109 17.19 3.55 9.71
CA ASN A 109 18.59 3.63 10.10
C ASN A 109 19.50 3.13 8.96
N SER A 110 20.13 4.06 8.25
CA SER A 110 21.06 3.77 7.14
C SER A 110 22.38 3.11 7.55
N ASN A 111 22.63 2.94 8.85
CA ASN A 111 23.81 2.25 9.36
C ASN A 111 23.59 0.73 9.56
N LEU A 112 22.35 0.25 9.41
CA LEU A 112 21.99 -1.15 9.61
C LEU A 112 21.64 -1.81 8.27
N ALA A 113 21.91 -3.12 8.20
CA ALA A 113 21.51 -3.91 7.04
C ALA A 113 19.97 -3.99 6.95
N SER A 114 19.40 -3.67 5.80
CA SER A 114 17.95 -3.81 5.53
C SER A 114 17.51 -5.27 5.57
N ASN A 115 18.42 -6.19 5.25
CA ASN A 115 18.28 -7.62 5.39
C ASN A 115 19.66 -8.20 5.69
N PRO A 116 19.88 -8.85 6.84
CA PRO A 116 21.06 -9.66 7.04
C PRO A 116 20.89 -10.89 6.15
N SER A 117 21.55 -10.92 4.99
CA SER A 117 21.79 -12.18 4.28
C SER A 117 22.80 -13.00 5.09
N CYS A 118 22.36 -13.43 6.27
CA CYS A 118 23.05 -14.33 7.18
C CYS A 118 22.69 -15.73 6.70
N PRO A 119 23.63 -16.55 6.21
CA PRO A 119 23.33 -17.94 5.99
C PRO A 119 23.08 -18.57 7.35
N SER A 120 21.95 -19.23 7.50
CA SER A 120 21.63 -20.12 8.62
C SER A 120 22.52 -21.37 8.62
N VAL A 121 23.85 -21.20 8.49
CA VAL A 121 24.80 -22.26 8.81
C VAL A 121 25.01 -22.22 10.32
N GLY A 122 24.44 -23.21 11.02
CA GLY A 122 24.24 -23.25 12.47
C GLY A 122 25.47 -23.28 13.37
N TRP A 123 26.57 -22.59 13.01
CA TRP A 123 27.84 -22.59 13.74
C TRP A 123 28.54 -21.23 13.84
N LEU A 124 27.99 -20.15 13.27
CA LEU A 124 28.57 -18.80 13.41
C LEU A 124 27.77 -17.97 14.44
N PRO A 125 28.37 -17.60 15.59
CA PRO A 125 27.71 -16.72 16.55
C PRO A 125 27.65 -15.30 15.95
N GLN A 126 26.44 -14.76 15.93
CA GLN A 126 26.07 -13.39 15.58
C GLN A 126 26.48 -12.87 14.20
N CYS A 127 25.47 -12.67 13.36
CA CYS A 127 25.48 -11.53 12.45
C CYS A 127 25.45 -10.24 13.31
N PRO A 128 26.51 -9.41 13.31
CA PRO A 128 26.58 -8.22 14.14
C PRO A 128 25.72 -7.13 13.49
N GLY A 129 24.44 -7.15 13.83
CA GLY A 129 23.44 -6.20 13.31
C GLY A 129 22.02 -6.53 13.75
N ILE A 130 21.76 -7.77 14.19
CA ILE A 130 20.47 -8.20 14.77
C ILE A 130 20.45 -8.17 16.31
N ALA A 131 21.53 -7.75 16.97
CA ALA A 131 21.49 -7.42 18.38
C ALA A 131 20.90 -6.01 18.56
N GLY A 132 19.57 -5.85 18.36
CA GLY A 132 18.88 -4.66 18.87
C GLY A 132 17.73 -4.06 18.07
N THR A 133 17.35 -4.55 16.89
CA THR A 133 16.17 -3.99 16.18
C THR A 133 14.94 -4.86 16.36
N GLY A 134 14.25 -4.68 17.48
CA GLY A 134 12.79 -4.51 17.58
C GLY A 134 11.80 -5.52 16.99
N TRP A 135 12.20 -6.59 16.30
CA TRP A 135 11.28 -7.55 15.67
C TRP A 135 11.14 -8.86 16.46
N ASP A 136 11.92 -9.05 17.53
CA ASP A 136 11.85 -10.25 18.38
C ASP A 136 10.99 -10.08 19.64
N ASN A 137 10.42 -8.89 19.88
CA ASN A 137 9.64 -8.58 21.10
C ASN A 137 8.24 -8.00 20.80
N GLN A 138 7.50 -8.58 19.86
CA GLN A 138 6.05 -8.37 19.75
C GLN A 138 5.30 -9.60 20.25
N ALA A 139 5.23 -9.71 21.59
CA ALA A 139 4.21 -10.41 22.36
C ALA A 139 3.85 -9.51 23.55
#